data_AF-A0A7X8X5Q2-F1
#
_entry.id   AF-A0A7X8X5Q2-F1
#
_cell.length_a   1.000
_cell.length_b   1.000
_cell.length_c   1.000
_cell.angle_alpha   90.00
_cell.angle_beta   90.00
_cell.angle_gamma   90.00
#
_symmetry.space_group_name_H-M   'P 1'
#
loop_
_entity.id
_entity.type
_entity.pdbx_description
1 polymer ?
#
loop_
_entity_poly.entity_id
_entity_poly.type
_entity_poly.pdbx_seq_one_letter_code
_entity_poly.pdbx_strand_id
1 'polypeptide(L)'
;MGRLVWDEYCLAGTAKYLLDDPHPEGKIGVFVRGCDSRAINRLIQDGEIKKENVYLIGIPCGGMKDPATGKTAKKCEDCTHPNPIVFDTMIGEKVTQSDKPNRFNSVNELEKKSADEKYEYWAKQYDKCIRCYACRNVCPACNCRECFVDQYRVGWQGKQNNRAENQFYGLTRAFHVAGRCIECGECERACPMDLPLMELNRKLIKDINELFGPYEAAVDLEEKPPLGTYKLEDPEKFM
;
A
#
# COMPACT_ATOMS: atom_id res chain seq x y z
N MET A 1 -14.30 -27.89 -14.40
CA MET A 1 -13.99 -26.55 -13.88
C MET A 1 -14.67 -26.41 -12.53
N GLY A 2 -13.95 -26.11 -11.45
CA GLY A 2 -14.56 -26.04 -10.11
C GLY A 2 -13.61 -26.19 -8.92
N ARG A 3 -12.28 -26.14 -9.12
CA ARG A 3 -11.31 -26.12 -8.02
C ARG A 3 -10.61 -24.78 -8.01
N LEU A 4 -10.71 -24.08 -6.88
CA LEU A 4 -9.84 -22.96 -6.55
C LEU A 4 -8.49 -23.54 -6.14
N VAL A 5 -7.41 -23.03 -6.71
CA VAL A 5 -6.05 -23.45 -6.41
C VAL A 5 -5.32 -22.26 -5.81
N TRP A 6 -4.69 -22.49 -4.65
CA TRP A 6 -3.79 -21.55 -4.03
C TRP A 6 -2.37 -22.09 -4.15
N ASP A 7 -1.49 -21.32 -4.78
CA ASP A 7 -0.09 -21.67 -4.97
C ASP A 7 0.83 -20.47 -4.78
N GLU A 8 2.13 -20.67 -5.00
CA GLU A 8 3.16 -19.64 -4.88
C GLU A 8 3.06 -18.51 -5.92
N TYR A 9 2.16 -18.61 -6.91
CA TYR A 9 1.92 -17.59 -7.94
C TYR A 9 0.65 -16.78 -7.69
N CYS A 10 -0.07 -17.04 -6.59
CA CYS A 10 -1.17 -16.23 -6.10
C CYS A 10 -0.67 -14.90 -5.51
N LEU A 11 -0.05 -14.06 -6.37
CA LEU A 11 0.70 -12.87 -6.01
C LEU A 11 -0.18 -11.64 -5.79
N ALA A 12 -1.20 -11.40 -6.61
CA ALA A 12 -2.02 -10.20 -6.55
C ALA A 12 -2.83 -10.12 -5.23
N GLY A 13 -3.04 -8.91 -4.72
CA GLY A 13 -3.97 -8.68 -3.61
C GLY A 13 -5.41 -8.55 -4.08
N THR A 14 -6.35 -9.13 -3.34
CA THR A 14 -7.78 -9.18 -3.74
C THR A 14 -8.69 -8.32 -2.87
N ALA A 15 -8.24 -7.90 -1.68
CA ALA A 15 -9.06 -7.20 -0.70
C ALA A 15 -9.76 -5.94 -1.26
N LYS A 16 -9.10 -5.21 -2.17
CA LYS A 16 -9.68 -3.99 -2.74
C LYS A 16 -10.92 -4.24 -3.61
N TYR A 17 -11.04 -5.39 -4.25
CA TYR A 17 -12.20 -5.70 -5.10
C TYR A 17 -13.50 -5.84 -4.31
N LEU A 18 -13.43 -5.92 -2.97
CA LEU A 18 -14.63 -5.84 -2.12
C LEU A 18 -15.41 -4.54 -2.32
N LEU A 19 -14.74 -3.46 -2.72
CA LEU A 19 -15.39 -2.17 -2.97
C LEU A 19 -16.19 -2.16 -4.28
N ASP A 20 -15.92 -3.12 -5.17
CA ASP A 20 -16.59 -3.25 -6.46
C ASP A 20 -17.72 -4.31 -6.42
N ASP A 21 -17.99 -4.92 -5.24
CA ASP A 21 -19.01 -5.95 -5.11
C ASP A 21 -20.43 -5.35 -5.27
N PRO A 22 -21.28 -5.92 -6.15
CA PRO A 22 -22.63 -5.41 -6.37
C PRO A 22 -23.60 -5.67 -5.19
N HIS A 23 -23.22 -6.50 -4.21
CA HIS A 23 -24.00 -6.86 -3.03
C HIS A 23 -23.21 -6.59 -1.73
N PRO A 24 -22.87 -5.33 -1.42
CA PRO A 24 -22.00 -4.97 -0.28
C PRO A 24 -22.60 -5.31 1.09
N GLU A 25 -23.91 -5.54 1.16
CA GLU A 25 -24.64 -5.97 2.36
C GLU A 25 -24.59 -7.49 2.60
N GLY A 26 -24.14 -8.26 1.59
CA GLY A 26 -23.97 -9.71 1.69
C GLY A 26 -22.73 -10.10 2.49
N LYS A 27 -22.65 -11.37 2.89
CA LYS A 27 -21.45 -11.92 3.53
C LYS A 27 -20.50 -12.54 2.50
N ILE A 28 -19.33 -11.94 2.31
CA ILE A 28 -18.35 -12.32 1.29
C ILE A 28 -17.21 -13.12 1.91
N GLY A 29 -16.88 -14.27 1.34
CA GLY A 29 -15.71 -15.07 1.70
C GLY A 29 -14.44 -14.56 1.01
N VAL A 30 -13.37 -14.29 1.76
CA VAL A 30 -12.12 -13.74 1.23
C VAL A 30 -10.93 -14.55 1.75
N PHE A 31 -10.10 -15.03 0.84
CA PHE A 31 -8.80 -15.61 1.19
C PHE A 31 -7.77 -14.51 1.39
N VAL A 32 -7.10 -14.49 2.54
CA VAL A 32 -6.19 -13.40 2.91
C VAL A 32 -4.83 -13.91 3.34
N ARG A 33 -3.76 -13.36 2.76
CA ARG A 33 -2.40 -13.44 3.32
C ARG A 33 -2.23 -12.38 4.40
N GLY A 34 -1.03 -12.31 4.99
CA GLY A 34 -0.67 -11.19 5.87
C GLY A 34 -0.93 -9.81 5.26
N CYS A 35 -0.44 -9.56 4.04
CA CYS A 35 -0.67 -8.28 3.36
C CYS A 35 -2.15 -8.02 3.00
N ASP A 36 -2.90 -9.03 2.60
CA ASP A 36 -4.34 -8.88 2.29
C ASP A 36 -5.16 -8.65 3.57
N SER A 37 -4.81 -9.31 4.68
CA SER A 37 -5.48 -9.12 5.96
C SER A 37 -5.30 -7.69 6.49
N ARG A 38 -4.13 -7.09 6.29
CA ARG A 38 -3.90 -5.67 6.56
C ARG A 38 -4.69 -4.76 5.63
N ALA A 39 -4.87 -5.16 4.36
CA ALA A 39 -5.73 -4.44 3.45
C ALA A 39 -7.19 -4.47 3.92
N ILE A 40 -7.69 -5.60 4.43
CA ILE A 40 -9.01 -5.69 5.06
C ILE A 40 -9.11 -4.76 6.27
N ASN A 41 -8.14 -4.79 7.18
CA ASN A 41 -8.12 -3.86 8.32
C ASN A 41 -8.18 -2.39 7.85
N ARG A 42 -7.43 -2.02 6.81
CA ARG A 42 -7.45 -0.67 6.27
C ARG A 42 -8.85 -0.29 5.77
N LEU A 43 -9.50 -1.15 4.99
CA LEU A 43 -10.85 -0.91 4.49
C LEU A 43 -11.88 -0.80 5.62
N ILE A 44 -11.74 -1.60 6.68
CA ILE A 44 -12.60 -1.50 7.88
C ILE A 44 -12.36 -0.17 8.60
N GLN A 45 -11.10 0.20 8.84
CA GLN A 45 -10.76 1.47 9.51
C GLN A 45 -11.20 2.71 8.72
N ASP A 46 -11.27 2.60 7.40
CA ASP A 46 -11.79 3.67 6.53
C ASP A 46 -13.33 3.70 6.48
N GLY A 47 -14.01 2.71 7.09
CA GLY A 47 -15.46 2.58 7.05
C GLY A 47 -16.02 2.15 5.69
N GLU A 48 -15.17 1.63 4.81
CA GLU A 48 -15.55 1.20 3.45
C GLU A 48 -16.20 -0.18 3.45
N ILE A 49 -15.83 -1.04 4.41
CA ILE A 49 -16.48 -2.34 4.64
C ILE A 49 -16.73 -2.57 6.13
N LYS A 50 -17.71 -3.43 6.43
CA LYS A 50 -18.01 -3.86 7.80
C LYS A 50 -17.45 -5.25 8.07
N LYS A 51 -16.89 -5.49 9.27
CA LYS A 51 -16.27 -6.79 9.61
C LYS A 51 -17.27 -7.94 9.54
N GLU A 52 -18.53 -7.72 9.90
CA GLU A 52 -19.60 -8.70 9.85
C GLU A 52 -19.96 -9.16 8.42
N ASN A 53 -19.67 -8.34 7.41
CA ASN A 53 -19.95 -8.63 6.00
C ASN A 53 -18.82 -9.44 5.33
N VAL A 54 -17.76 -9.78 6.05
CA VAL A 54 -16.64 -10.57 5.50
C VAL A 54 -16.34 -11.80 6.34
N TYR A 55 -16.07 -12.91 5.67
CA TYR A 55 -15.52 -14.13 6.26
C TYR A 55 -14.11 -14.37 5.71
N LEU A 56 -13.12 -14.27 6.59
CA LEU A 56 -11.71 -14.22 6.23
C LEU A 56 -11.06 -15.59 6.45
N ILE A 57 -10.58 -16.18 5.36
CA ILE A 57 -9.83 -17.43 5.36
C ILE A 57 -8.35 -17.09 5.25
N GLY A 58 -7.65 -17.12 6.37
CA GLY A 58 -6.25 -16.77 6.48
C GLY A 58 -5.33 -17.86 5.93
N ILE A 59 -4.38 -17.46 5.07
CA ILE A 59 -3.34 -18.34 4.54
C ILE A 59 -1.95 -17.72 4.82
N PRO A 60 -1.14 -18.32 5.71
CA PRO A 60 0.27 -17.97 5.89
C PRO A 60 1.05 -18.04 4.57
N CYS A 61 1.95 -17.08 4.34
CA CYS A 61 2.69 -16.98 3.07
C CYS A 61 4.18 -16.72 3.33
N GLY A 62 5.05 -17.63 2.90
CA GLY A 62 6.51 -17.47 2.96
C GLY A 62 7.10 -16.49 1.93
N GLY A 63 6.25 -15.83 1.15
CA GLY A 63 6.62 -15.04 -0.02
C GLY A 63 6.10 -15.68 -1.31
N MET A 64 5.59 -14.84 -2.22
CA MET A 64 5.07 -15.28 -3.51
C MET A 64 6.11 -15.09 -4.61
N LYS A 65 6.04 -15.92 -5.65
CA LYS A 65 6.87 -15.81 -6.84
C LYS A 65 6.31 -14.80 -7.83
N ASP A 66 7.22 -14.13 -8.52
CA ASP A 66 6.91 -13.38 -9.73
C ASP A 66 6.70 -14.36 -10.89
N PRO A 67 5.52 -14.36 -11.55
CA PRO A 67 5.24 -15.27 -12.66
C PRO A 67 6.19 -15.12 -13.85
N ALA A 68 6.77 -13.94 -14.07
CA ALA A 68 7.68 -13.68 -15.19
C ALA A 68 9.09 -14.21 -14.93
N THR A 69 9.55 -14.19 -13.67
CA THR A 69 10.95 -14.56 -13.33
C THR A 69 11.07 -15.89 -12.59
N GLY A 70 10.00 -16.38 -11.98
CA GLY A 70 9.98 -17.56 -11.11
C GLY A 70 10.72 -17.37 -9.77
N LYS A 71 11.26 -16.17 -9.49
CA LYS A 71 11.91 -15.81 -8.23
C LYS A 71 10.90 -15.19 -7.27
N THR A 72 11.26 -15.02 -6.00
CA THR A 72 10.47 -14.25 -5.04
C THR A 72 10.15 -12.87 -5.61
N ALA A 73 8.88 -12.48 -5.57
CA ALA A 73 8.46 -11.18 -6.06
C ALA A 73 9.06 -10.06 -5.19
N LYS A 74 9.46 -8.95 -5.83
CA LYS A 74 10.09 -7.79 -5.16
C LYS A 74 9.35 -7.32 -3.91
N LYS A 75 8.00 -7.24 -3.97
CA LYS A 75 7.17 -6.84 -2.82
C LYS A 75 7.24 -7.80 -1.61
N CYS A 76 7.66 -9.04 -1.83
CA CYS A 76 7.74 -10.08 -0.81
C CYS A 76 9.12 -10.17 -0.14
N GLU A 77 10.17 -9.63 -0.76
CA GLU A 77 11.56 -9.74 -0.26
C GLU A 77 11.72 -9.10 1.13
N ASP A 78 11.07 -7.96 1.33
CA ASP A 78 11.09 -7.16 2.56
C ASP A 78 9.80 -7.29 3.39
N CYS A 79 8.95 -8.28 3.11
CA CYS A 79 7.70 -8.43 3.85
C CYS A 79 7.96 -8.82 5.32
N THR A 80 7.39 -8.05 6.24
CA THR A 80 7.45 -8.29 7.70
C THR A 80 6.23 -9.04 8.23
N HIS A 81 5.17 -9.14 7.42
CA HIS A 81 3.86 -9.72 7.80
C HIS A 81 3.48 -10.90 6.90
N PRO A 82 4.12 -12.07 7.06
CA PRO A 82 3.81 -13.24 6.25
C PRO A 82 2.55 -13.99 6.75
N ASN A 83 2.16 -13.83 8.01
CA ASN A 83 0.96 -14.42 8.59
C ASN A 83 -0.21 -13.41 8.57
N PRO A 84 -1.45 -13.86 8.29
CA PRO A 84 -2.66 -13.04 8.46
C PRO A 84 -2.78 -12.51 9.90
N ILE A 85 -3.05 -11.20 10.03
CA ILE A 85 -3.27 -10.54 11.33
C ILE A 85 -4.74 -10.69 11.75
N VAL A 86 -5.65 -10.54 10.78
CA VAL A 86 -7.09 -10.72 10.96
C VAL A 86 -7.59 -11.87 10.07
N PHE A 87 -8.28 -12.83 10.68
CA PHE A 87 -8.87 -13.98 10.00
C PHE A 87 -9.94 -14.62 10.90
N ASP A 88 -10.90 -15.32 10.30
CA ASP A 88 -11.92 -16.11 11.02
C ASP A 88 -11.55 -17.60 11.06
N THR A 89 -10.83 -18.09 10.04
CA THR A 89 -10.27 -19.44 10.00
C THR A 89 -8.89 -19.41 9.35
N MET A 90 -7.93 -20.16 9.87
CA MET A 90 -6.60 -20.29 9.27
C MET A 90 -6.44 -21.63 8.58
N ILE A 91 -5.87 -21.63 7.38
CA ILE A 91 -5.47 -22.82 6.64
C ILE A 91 -3.95 -22.83 6.53
N GLY A 92 -3.33 -23.87 7.09
CA GLY A 92 -1.88 -24.03 7.12
C GLY A 92 -1.24 -23.53 8.42
N GLU A 93 0.04 -23.82 8.58
CA GLU A 93 0.82 -23.44 9.75
C GLU A 93 1.43 -22.04 9.58
N LYS A 94 1.57 -21.32 10.69
CA LYS A 94 2.23 -20.02 10.70
C LYS A 94 3.67 -20.17 10.22
N VAL A 95 4.11 -19.22 9.41
CA VAL A 95 5.50 -19.13 8.98
C VAL A 95 6.26 -18.14 9.86
N THR A 96 7.58 -18.31 9.95
CA THR A 96 8.44 -17.45 10.76
C THR A 96 8.39 -16.00 10.27
N GLN A 97 8.06 -15.07 11.15
CA GLN A 97 8.13 -13.63 10.88
C GLN A 97 9.57 -13.14 11.09
N SER A 98 9.95 -12.12 10.34
CA SER A 98 11.26 -11.48 10.43
C SER A 98 11.09 -9.97 10.30
N ASP A 99 11.86 -9.21 11.08
CA ASP A 99 11.74 -7.76 11.16
C ASP A 99 12.30 -7.02 9.94
N LYS A 100 13.00 -7.74 9.04
CA LYS A 100 13.57 -7.20 7.78
C LYS A 100 14.25 -5.84 7.99
N PRO A 101 15.32 -5.75 8.81
CA PRO A 101 15.94 -4.48 9.19
C PRO A 101 16.44 -3.64 8.00
N ASN A 102 16.75 -4.31 6.88
CA ASN A 102 17.25 -3.72 5.66
C ASN A 102 16.17 -3.14 4.74
N ARG A 103 14.87 -3.19 5.10
CA ARG A 103 13.77 -2.74 4.23
C ARG A 103 13.85 -1.25 3.82
N PHE A 104 14.55 -0.43 4.61
CA PHE A 104 14.77 1.00 4.34
C PHE A 104 16.10 1.31 3.64
N ASN A 105 16.88 0.31 3.22
CA ASN A 105 18.20 0.55 2.62
C ASN A 105 18.13 1.44 1.37
N SER A 106 17.15 1.25 0.50
CA SER A 106 16.98 2.09 -0.69
C SER A 106 16.68 3.55 -0.33
N VAL A 107 15.88 3.77 0.72
CA VAL A 107 15.59 5.10 1.27
C VAL A 107 16.84 5.72 1.87
N ASN A 108 17.64 4.97 2.62
CA ASN A 108 18.89 5.45 3.21
C ASN A 108 19.89 5.89 2.12
N GLU A 109 19.99 5.15 1.01
CA GLU A 109 20.82 5.57 -0.13
C GLU A 109 20.26 6.80 -0.84
N LEU A 110 18.94 6.91 -0.97
CA LEU A 110 18.29 8.09 -1.53
C LEU A 110 18.55 9.34 -0.66
N GLU A 111 18.52 9.21 0.66
CA GLU A 111 18.70 10.31 1.60
C GLU A 111 20.10 10.93 1.58
N LYS A 112 21.13 10.13 1.29
CA LYS A 112 22.53 10.59 1.13
C LYS A 112 22.73 11.55 -0.05
N LYS A 113 21.81 11.55 -1.02
CA LYS A 113 21.87 12.41 -2.20
C LYS A 113 21.51 13.86 -1.86
N SER A 114 22.07 14.81 -2.60
CA SER A 114 21.67 16.21 -2.57
C SER A 114 20.21 16.41 -3.03
N ALA A 115 19.64 17.60 -2.76
CA ALA A 115 18.27 17.92 -3.18
C ALA A 115 18.11 17.86 -4.71
N ASP A 116 19.09 18.37 -5.47
CA ASP A 116 19.07 18.36 -6.93
C ASP A 116 19.15 16.93 -7.49
N GLU A 117 20.00 16.08 -6.91
CA GLU A 117 20.08 14.67 -7.31
C GLU A 117 18.78 13.90 -7.02
N LYS A 118 18.14 14.17 -5.88
CA LYS A 118 16.83 13.58 -5.54
C LYS A 118 15.76 14.05 -6.53
N TYR A 119 15.73 15.35 -6.82
CA TYR A 119 14.78 15.92 -7.78
C TYR A 119 14.96 15.29 -9.16
N GLU A 120 16.19 15.21 -9.67
CA GLU A 120 16.47 14.66 -10.99
C GLU A 120 16.17 13.15 -11.06
N TYR A 121 16.45 12.40 -9.98
CA TYR A 121 16.08 11.00 -9.87
C TYR A 121 14.56 10.81 -10.01
N TRP A 122 13.76 11.55 -9.23
CA TRP A 122 12.30 11.44 -9.28
C TRP A 122 11.72 11.99 -10.57
N ALA A 123 12.26 13.08 -11.12
CA ALA A 123 11.87 13.62 -12.42
C ALA A 123 11.97 12.55 -13.52
N LYS A 124 13.07 11.81 -13.57
CA LYS A 124 13.24 10.67 -14.51
C LYS A 124 12.22 9.56 -14.30
N GLN A 125 11.84 9.26 -13.05
CA GLN A 125 10.80 8.25 -12.81
C GLN A 125 9.43 8.72 -13.30
N TYR A 126 9.08 9.99 -13.06
CA TYR A 126 7.79 10.55 -13.45
C TYR A 126 7.68 10.89 -14.94
N ASP A 127 8.80 11.06 -15.65
CA ASP A 127 8.81 11.14 -17.11
C ASP A 127 8.28 9.86 -17.78
N LYS A 128 8.47 8.70 -17.14
CA LYS A 128 7.93 7.41 -17.62
C LYS A 128 6.44 7.23 -17.34
N CYS A 129 5.86 8.02 -16.43
CA CYS A 129 4.50 7.79 -15.95
C CYS A 129 3.47 8.05 -17.07
N ILE A 130 2.67 7.03 -17.41
CA ILE A 130 1.61 7.17 -18.42
C ILE A 130 0.24 7.55 -17.83
N ARG A 131 0.17 7.85 -16.52
CA ARG A 131 -1.06 8.16 -15.78
C ARG A 131 -2.21 7.16 -16.02
N CYS A 132 -1.89 5.86 -16.09
CA CYS A 132 -2.89 4.80 -16.21
C CYS A 132 -3.66 4.51 -14.91
N TYR A 133 -3.23 5.09 -13.78
CA TYR A 133 -3.82 4.96 -12.44
C TYR A 133 -3.88 3.53 -11.87
N ALA A 134 -3.19 2.54 -12.45
CA ALA A 134 -3.11 1.19 -11.90
C ALA A 134 -2.67 1.18 -10.43
N CYS A 135 -1.69 2.01 -10.08
CA CYS A 135 -1.19 2.16 -8.71
C CYS A 135 -2.25 2.70 -7.72
N ARG A 136 -3.18 3.54 -8.17
CA ARG A 136 -4.34 3.99 -7.38
C ARG A 136 -5.37 2.86 -7.27
N ASN A 137 -5.72 2.25 -8.39
CA ASN A 137 -6.83 1.30 -8.46
C ASN A 137 -6.54 -0.01 -7.72
N VAL A 138 -5.28 -0.42 -7.62
CA VAL A 138 -4.89 -1.62 -6.85
C VAL A 138 -4.69 -1.35 -5.35
N CYS A 139 -4.54 -0.09 -4.93
CA CYS A 139 -4.11 0.24 -3.57
C CYS A 139 -5.28 0.27 -2.59
N PRO A 140 -5.29 -0.55 -1.51
CA PRO A 140 -6.39 -0.57 -0.54
C PRO A 140 -6.55 0.74 0.24
N ALA A 141 -5.49 1.53 0.41
CA ALA A 141 -5.56 2.85 1.04
C ALA A 141 -6.10 3.96 0.12
N CYS A 142 -6.19 3.73 -1.20
CA CYS A 142 -6.77 4.67 -2.15
C CYS A 142 -8.25 4.33 -2.40
N ASN A 143 -9.10 4.56 -1.42
CA ASN A 143 -10.52 4.17 -1.40
C ASN A 143 -11.47 5.37 -1.22
N CYS A 144 -10.98 6.60 -1.40
CA CYS A 144 -11.82 7.79 -1.31
C CYS A 144 -12.97 7.74 -2.34
N ARG A 145 -14.18 8.11 -1.92
CA ARG A 145 -15.36 8.23 -2.79
C ARG A 145 -15.18 9.26 -3.91
N GLU A 146 -14.48 10.35 -3.60
CA GLU A 146 -14.09 11.37 -4.56
C GLU A 146 -12.57 11.51 -4.57
N CYS A 147 -11.97 11.42 -5.76
CA CYS A 147 -10.53 11.55 -5.94
C CYS A 147 -10.18 12.88 -6.62
N PHE A 148 -9.14 13.56 -6.12
CA PHE A 148 -8.62 14.80 -6.72
C PHE A 148 -8.28 14.68 -8.20
N VAL A 149 -7.91 13.47 -8.65
CA VAL A 149 -7.62 13.14 -10.04
C VAL A 149 -8.87 13.20 -10.92
N ASP A 150 -10.03 12.82 -10.39
CA ASP A 150 -11.28 12.76 -11.13
C ASP A 150 -12.05 14.10 -11.08
N GLN A 151 -11.69 14.99 -10.15
CA GLN A 151 -12.30 16.31 -9.95
C GLN A 151 -11.83 17.36 -10.98
N TYR A 152 -12.02 17.07 -12.27
CA TYR A 152 -11.53 17.90 -13.38
C TYR A 152 -12.07 19.34 -13.40
N ARG A 153 -13.23 19.60 -12.80
CA ARG A 153 -13.84 20.93 -12.74
C ARG A 153 -13.18 21.84 -11.71
N VAL A 154 -12.61 21.25 -10.66
CA VAL A 154 -11.91 21.99 -9.61
C VAL A 154 -10.48 22.30 -10.05
N GLY A 155 -9.91 21.45 -10.91
CA GLY A 155 -8.59 21.70 -11.50
C GLY A 155 -7.43 21.43 -10.55
N TRP A 156 -7.63 20.63 -9.49
CA TRP A 156 -6.55 20.20 -8.59
C TRP A 156 -5.39 19.55 -9.33
N GLN A 157 -5.71 18.76 -10.37
CA GLN A 157 -4.75 18.06 -11.20
C GLN A 157 -5.01 18.41 -12.66
N GLY A 158 -3.99 18.90 -13.36
CA GLY A 158 -4.06 19.14 -14.79
C GLY A 158 -4.26 17.84 -15.58
N LYS A 159 -4.85 17.96 -16.78
CA LYS A 159 -5.15 16.82 -17.65
C LYS A 159 -3.95 16.35 -18.49
N GLN A 160 -2.94 17.20 -18.60
CA GLN A 160 -1.76 16.88 -19.41
C GLN A 160 -0.98 15.74 -18.76
N ASN A 161 -0.47 14.84 -19.59
CA ASN A 161 0.50 13.86 -19.17
C ASN A 161 1.89 14.42 -19.50
N ASN A 162 2.48 15.12 -18.54
CA ASN A 162 3.79 15.72 -18.63
C ASN A 162 4.49 15.59 -17.26
N ARG A 163 5.80 15.89 -17.22
CA ARG A 163 6.62 15.77 -16.00
C ARG A 163 5.99 16.42 -14.78
N ALA A 164 5.60 17.70 -14.90
CA ALA A 164 5.09 18.48 -13.77
C ALA A 164 3.79 17.88 -13.21
N GLU A 165 2.85 17.55 -14.10
CA GLU A 165 1.57 16.96 -13.71
C GLU A 165 1.75 15.54 -13.12
N ASN A 166 2.68 14.76 -13.66
CA ASN A 166 2.98 13.41 -13.18
C ASN A 166 3.62 13.44 -11.78
N GLN A 167 4.55 14.37 -11.57
CA GLN A 167 5.15 14.61 -10.25
C GLN A 167 4.10 15.05 -9.25
N PHE A 168 3.22 15.99 -9.62
CA PHE A 168 2.14 16.43 -8.75
C PHE A 168 1.19 15.27 -8.38
N TYR A 169 0.77 14.45 -9.35
CA TYR A 169 -0.03 13.25 -9.08
C TYR A 169 0.67 12.30 -8.09
N GLY A 170 1.92 11.98 -8.37
CA GLY A 170 2.70 11.03 -7.59
C GLY A 170 2.92 11.48 -6.15
N LEU A 171 3.32 12.74 -5.98
CA LEU A 171 3.55 13.36 -4.68
C LEU A 171 2.24 13.45 -3.88
N THR A 172 1.20 14.05 -4.46
CA THR A 172 -0.11 14.20 -3.81
C THR A 172 -0.68 12.85 -3.39
N ARG A 173 -0.60 11.83 -4.27
CA ARG A 173 -1.03 10.48 -3.92
C ARG A 173 -0.23 9.90 -2.75
N ALA A 174 1.10 10.05 -2.76
CA ALA A 174 1.95 9.53 -1.69
C ALA A 174 1.60 10.18 -0.34
N PHE A 175 1.36 11.49 -0.32
CA PHE A 175 0.88 12.20 0.87
C PHE A 175 -0.51 11.77 1.31
N HIS A 176 -1.47 11.58 0.39
CA HIS A 176 -2.82 11.12 0.75
C HIS A 176 -2.86 9.74 1.43
N VAL A 177 -1.88 8.87 1.14
CA VAL A 177 -1.76 7.56 1.77
C VAL A 177 -0.70 7.54 2.88
N ALA A 178 -0.06 8.67 3.18
CA ALA A 178 0.88 8.77 4.29
C ALA A 178 0.16 8.43 5.60
N GLY A 179 0.71 7.50 6.38
CA GLY A 179 0.06 6.96 7.58
C GLY A 179 -1.05 5.93 7.32
N ARG A 180 -1.43 5.67 6.06
CA ARG A 180 -2.41 4.63 5.69
C ARG A 180 -1.82 3.51 4.86
N CYS A 181 -0.62 3.71 4.31
CA CYS A 181 0.11 2.71 3.52
C CYS A 181 0.46 1.48 4.35
N ILE A 182 -0.07 0.32 3.97
CA ILE A 182 0.17 -0.98 4.63
C ILE A 182 1.42 -1.73 4.13
N GLU A 183 2.30 -1.04 3.39
CA GLU A 183 3.53 -1.59 2.81
C GLU A 183 3.35 -2.85 1.92
N CYS A 184 2.18 -3.08 1.33
CA CYS A 184 1.89 -4.30 0.56
C CYS A 184 2.56 -4.38 -0.83
N GLY A 185 3.16 -3.29 -1.34
CA GLY A 185 3.85 -3.26 -2.62
C GLY A 185 2.98 -3.38 -3.89
N GLU A 186 1.66 -3.48 -3.76
CA GLU A 186 0.76 -3.64 -4.91
C GLU A 186 0.86 -2.48 -5.92
N CYS A 187 1.04 -1.25 -5.43
CA CYS A 187 1.11 -0.08 -6.29
C CYS A 187 2.31 -0.08 -7.25
N GLU A 188 3.46 -0.57 -6.77
CA GLU A 188 4.67 -0.74 -7.58
C GLU A 188 4.55 -1.97 -8.48
N ARG A 189 4.07 -3.10 -7.94
CA ARG A 189 3.84 -4.33 -8.72
C ARG A 189 2.92 -4.11 -9.93
N ALA A 190 1.86 -3.31 -9.77
CA ALA A 190 0.89 -3.06 -10.82
C ALA A 190 1.31 -1.97 -11.80
N CYS A 191 2.44 -1.30 -11.60
CA CYS A 191 2.88 -0.22 -12.47
C CYS A 191 3.49 -0.79 -13.76
N PRO A 192 2.90 -0.53 -14.95
CA PRO A 192 3.45 -1.05 -16.20
C PRO A 192 4.73 -0.33 -16.66
N MET A 193 5.14 0.73 -15.93
CA MET A 193 6.31 1.56 -16.26
C MET A 193 7.43 1.43 -15.20
N ASP A 194 7.30 0.46 -14.29
CA ASP A 194 8.27 0.15 -13.25
C ASP A 194 8.69 1.38 -12.43
N LEU A 195 7.71 2.18 -12.00
CA LEU A 195 7.99 3.29 -11.08
C LEU A 195 8.27 2.73 -9.67
N PRO A 196 9.34 3.18 -8.97
CA PRO A 196 9.71 2.69 -7.65
C PRO A 196 8.82 3.31 -6.54
N LEU A 197 7.50 3.09 -6.63
CA LEU A 197 6.53 3.74 -5.75
C LEU A 197 6.69 3.33 -4.27
N MET A 198 7.18 2.12 -3.99
CA MET A 198 7.45 1.71 -2.62
C MET A 198 8.64 2.42 -2.00
N GLU A 199 9.61 2.87 -2.79
CA GLU A 199 10.72 3.66 -2.25
C GLU A 199 10.21 4.99 -1.67
N LEU A 200 9.29 5.66 -2.38
CA LEU A 200 8.64 6.87 -1.89
C LEU A 200 7.76 6.60 -0.66
N ASN A 201 6.93 5.55 -0.71
CA ASN A 201 6.06 5.22 0.43
C ASN A 201 6.87 4.81 1.66
N ARG A 202 7.98 4.07 1.49
CA ARG A 202 8.89 3.72 2.59
C ARG A 202 9.59 4.94 3.17
N LYS A 203 9.96 5.92 2.34
CA LYS A 203 10.47 7.20 2.84
C LYS A 203 9.46 7.87 3.77
N LEU A 204 8.18 7.96 3.35
CA LEU A 204 7.13 8.53 4.19
C LEU A 204 6.87 7.70 5.46
N ILE A 205 6.88 6.38 5.38
CA ILE A 205 6.76 5.50 6.55
C ILE A 205 7.93 5.73 7.53
N LYS A 206 9.16 5.83 7.01
CA LYS A 206 10.35 6.11 7.82
C LYS A 206 10.23 7.46 8.53
N ASP A 207 9.84 8.50 7.81
CA ASP A 207 9.63 9.84 8.37
C ASP A 207 8.54 9.85 9.45
N ILE A 208 7.42 9.16 9.22
CA ILE A 208 6.36 9.05 10.22
C ILE A 208 6.88 8.38 11.49
N ASN A 209 7.65 7.31 11.37
CA ASN A 209 8.22 6.61 12.51
C ASN A 209 9.24 7.47 13.28
N GLU A 210 10.05 8.25 12.56
CA GLU A 210 11.05 9.13 13.17
C GLU A 210 10.43 10.36 13.85
N LEU A 211 9.37 10.92 13.27
CA LEU A 211 8.75 12.16 13.75
C LEU A 211 7.67 11.91 14.81
N PHE A 212 6.84 10.88 14.65
CA PHE A 212 5.65 10.64 15.50
C PHE A 212 5.76 9.37 16.36
N GLY A 213 6.89 8.68 16.29
CA GLY A 213 7.15 7.43 17.00
C GLY A 213 6.70 6.18 16.22
N PRO A 214 6.97 4.97 16.75
CA PRO A 214 6.67 3.71 16.08
C PRO A 214 5.19 3.61 15.72
N TYR A 215 4.91 3.46 14.43
CA TYR A 215 3.56 3.36 13.89
C TYR A 215 3.52 2.40 12.71
N GLU A 216 2.51 1.53 12.68
CA GLU A 216 2.27 0.65 11.55
C GLU A 216 0.79 0.59 11.13
N ALA A 217 0.53 1.01 9.89
CA ALA A 217 -0.84 1.11 9.39
C ALA A 217 -1.55 -0.25 9.32
N ALA A 218 -2.80 -0.27 9.79
CA ALA A 218 -3.72 -1.40 9.68
C ALA A 218 -3.25 -2.71 10.36
N VAL A 219 -2.44 -2.59 11.41
CA VAL A 219 -2.11 -3.71 12.33
C VAL A 219 -3.12 -3.75 13.47
N ASP A 220 -3.25 -2.64 14.20
CA ASP A 220 -4.31 -2.42 15.18
C ASP A 220 -5.46 -1.61 14.52
N LEU A 221 -6.70 -2.04 14.75
CA LEU A 221 -7.90 -1.37 14.23
C LEU A 221 -8.22 -0.07 14.99
N GLU A 222 -7.86 -0.01 16.27
CA GLU A 222 -8.17 1.14 17.13
C GLU A 222 -7.11 2.24 17.04
N GLU A 223 -5.89 1.90 16.64
CA GLU A 223 -4.80 2.85 16.49
C GLU A 223 -5.03 3.77 15.28
N LYS A 224 -5.18 5.07 15.55
CA LYS A 224 -5.41 6.09 14.53
C LYS A 224 -4.08 6.49 13.85
N PRO A 225 -4.09 6.80 12.54
CA PRO A 225 -2.90 7.30 11.85
C PRO A 225 -2.36 8.59 12.47
N PRO A 226 -1.04 8.74 12.63
CA PRO A 226 -0.43 9.94 13.24
C PRO A 226 -0.87 11.24 12.57
N LEU A 227 -0.95 11.26 11.23
CA LEU A 227 -1.35 12.43 10.45
C LEU A 227 -2.87 12.75 10.50
N GLY A 228 -3.67 11.87 11.11
CA GLY A 228 -5.10 12.07 11.35
C GLY A 228 -5.42 12.44 12.80
N THR A 229 -4.39 12.60 13.63
CA THR A 229 -4.49 12.92 15.06
C THR A 229 -3.49 14.01 15.43
N TYR A 230 -3.53 14.45 16.68
CA TYR A 230 -2.60 15.42 17.24
C TYR A 230 -2.21 15.00 18.66
N LYS A 231 -0.94 15.16 19.01
CA LYS A 231 -0.40 15.06 20.37
C LYS A 231 0.32 16.34 20.72
N LEU A 232 0.29 16.74 22.00
CA LEU A 232 0.96 17.96 22.47
C LEU A 232 2.49 17.87 22.32
N GLU A 233 3.03 16.66 22.28
CA GLU A 233 4.46 16.38 22.14
C GLU A 233 4.91 16.19 20.68
N ASP A 234 4.01 16.38 19.70
CA ASP A 234 4.36 16.25 18.28
C ASP A 234 5.40 17.31 17.87
N PRO A 235 6.31 17.02 16.91
CA PRO A 235 7.38 17.95 16.55
C PRO A 235 6.87 19.28 15.96
N GLU A 236 7.03 20.38 16.71
CA GLU A 236 6.65 21.73 16.27
C GLU A 236 7.82 22.48 15.59
N LYS A 237 8.58 21.84 14.69
CA LYS A 237 9.76 22.49 14.06
C LYS A 237 9.44 23.71 13.18
N PHE A 238 8.17 24.04 12.99
CA PHE A 238 7.69 25.14 12.12
C PHE A 238 6.79 26.16 12.84
N MET A 239 6.71 26.13 14.17
CA MET A 239 6.25 27.26 15.00
C MET A 239 7.43 27.99 15.62
#